data_AF-A0A7C3KR42-F1
#
_entry.id   AF-A0A7C3KR42-F1
#
_cell.length_a   1.000
_cell.length_b   1.000
_cell.length_c   1.000
_cell.angle_alpha   90.00
_cell.angle_beta   90.00
_cell.angle_gamma   90.00
#
_symmetry.space_group_name_H-M   'P 1'
#
loop_
_entity.id
_entity.type
_entity.pdbx_description
1 polymer ?
#
loop_
_entity_poly.entity_id
_entity_poly.type
_entity_poly.pdbx_seq_one_letter_code
_entity_poly.pdbx_strand_id
1 'polypeptide(L)'
;MSILRDIRLQFSSGNVVTQLIIVNVAVFLAVNLVRLALFFSGYNRAEIDAAFYGFINDWLAMPLSVGRFVQQPWTLLTHFFLHADFFHIFWNMIMLFVFGRIFQEFTGNSKILSIYFYAALAGALLTFVAYLFIPTLYKIS
;
A
#
# COMPACT_ATOMS: atom_id res chain seq x y z
N MET A 1 -2.82 -27.27 -15.35
CA MET A 1 -2.75 -25.80 -15.22
C MET A 1 -1.48 -25.45 -14.45
N SER A 2 -0.64 -24.54 -14.95
CA SER A 2 0.60 -24.13 -14.26
C SER A 2 0.43 -22.69 -13.78
N ILE A 3 0.39 -22.50 -12.46
CA ILE A 3 0.20 -21.19 -11.80
C ILE A 3 1.24 -20.18 -12.30
N LEU A 4 2.48 -20.63 -12.52
CA LEU A 4 3.56 -19.79 -13.04
C LEU A 4 3.29 -19.29 -14.47
N ARG A 5 2.66 -20.13 -15.31
CA ARG A 5 2.27 -19.74 -16.66
C ARG A 5 1.13 -18.71 -16.61
N ASP A 6 0.16 -18.88 -15.73
CA ASP A 6 -0.97 -17.96 -15.58
C ASP A 6 -0.52 -16.58 -15.07
N ILE A 7 0.38 -16.55 -14.07
CA ILE A 7 0.99 -15.29 -13.60
C ILE A 7 1.76 -14.62 -14.74
N ARG A 8 2.62 -15.37 -15.46
CA ARG A 8 3.39 -14.82 -16.59
C ARG A 8 2.48 -14.29 -17.69
N LEU A 9 1.37 -14.96 -17.97
CA LEU A 9 0.36 -14.51 -18.92
C LEU A 9 -0.33 -13.23 -18.45
N GLN A 10 -0.61 -13.05 -17.16
CA GLN A 10 -1.18 -11.79 -16.64
C GLN A 10 -0.19 -10.62 -16.69
N PHE A 11 1.10 -10.87 -16.47
CA PHE A 11 2.12 -9.84 -16.69
C PHE A 11 2.31 -9.53 -18.18
N SER A 12 2.13 -10.52 -19.06
CA SER A 12 2.25 -10.35 -20.51
C SER A 12 0.96 -9.86 -21.20
N SER A 13 -0.21 -10.01 -20.58
CA SER A 13 -1.52 -9.59 -21.12
C SER A 13 -1.71 -8.07 -21.05
N GLY A 14 -0.84 -7.39 -20.30
CA GLY A 14 -0.85 -5.95 -20.12
C GLY A 14 -1.91 -5.45 -19.14
N ASN A 15 -2.72 -6.29 -18.50
CA ASN A 15 -3.77 -5.81 -17.58
C ASN A 15 -3.17 -5.17 -16.32
N VAL A 16 -3.04 -3.84 -16.34
CA VAL A 16 -2.37 -3.06 -15.30
C VAL A 16 -3.09 -3.19 -13.95
N VAL A 17 -4.42 -3.29 -13.94
CA VAL A 17 -5.20 -3.47 -12.70
C VAL A 17 -4.80 -4.77 -12.01
N THR A 18 -4.78 -5.88 -12.75
CA THR A 18 -4.38 -7.19 -12.21
C THR A 18 -2.92 -7.17 -11.73
N GLN A 19 -2.02 -6.52 -12.48
CA GLN A 19 -0.61 -6.39 -12.08
C GLN A 19 -0.46 -5.61 -10.77
N LEU A 20 -1.19 -4.49 -10.62
CA LEU A 20 -1.19 -3.71 -9.39
C LEU A 20 -1.70 -4.53 -8.20
N ILE A 21 -2.74 -5.35 -8.39
CA ILE A 21 -3.24 -6.26 -7.35
C ILE A 21 -2.15 -7.26 -6.97
N ILE A 22 -1.50 -7.91 -7.95
CA ILE A 22 -0.44 -8.89 -7.68
C ILE A 22 0.72 -8.24 -6.91
N VAL A 23 1.14 -7.04 -7.29
CA VAL A 23 2.22 -6.33 -6.60
C VAL A 23 1.85 -6.00 -5.16
N ASN A 24 0.65 -5.47 -4.92
CA ASN A 24 0.19 -5.14 -3.56
C ASN A 24 0.10 -6.39 -2.67
N VAL A 25 -0.44 -7.49 -3.19
CA VAL A 25 -0.50 -8.77 -2.47
C VAL A 25 0.90 -9.31 -2.21
N ALA A 26 1.81 -9.26 -3.19
CA ALA A 26 3.18 -9.73 -3.03
C ALA A 26 3.94 -8.92 -1.96
N VAL A 27 3.80 -7.59 -1.95
CA VAL A 27 4.40 -6.73 -0.91
C VAL A 27 3.84 -7.09 0.46
N PHE A 28 2.52 -7.21 0.59
CA PHE A 28 1.89 -7.59 1.86
C PHE A 28 2.38 -8.95 2.37
N LEU A 29 2.50 -9.94 1.49
CA LEU A 29 3.03 -11.26 1.86
C LEU A 29 4.50 -11.16 2.27
N ALA A 30 5.35 -10.46 1.51
CA ALA A 30 6.76 -10.29 1.84
C ALA A 30 6.96 -9.65 3.23
N VAL A 31 6.18 -8.60 3.52
CA VAL A 31 6.17 -7.91 4.82
C VAL A 31 5.76 -8.87 5.96
N ASN A 32 4.72 -9.69 5.76
CA ASN A 32 4.29 -10.66 6.77
C ASN A 32 5.23 -11.87 6.90
N LEU A 33 5.96 -12.25 5.85
CA LEU A 33 6.99 -13.29 5.93
C LEU A 33 8.15 -12.86 6.83
N VAL A 34 8.53 -11.58 6.83
CA VAL A 34 9.54 -11.06 7.78
C VAL A 34 9.04 -11.20 9.22
N ARG A 35 7.78 -10.83 9.49
CA ARG A 35 7.18 -11.00 10.82
C ARG A 35 7.15 -12.47 11.26
N LEU A 36 6.83 -13.37 10.33
CA LEU A 36 6.84 -14.81 10.56
C LEU A 36 8.26 -15.34 10.83
N ALA A 37 9.27 -14.87 10.11
CA ALA A 37 10.66 -15.24 10.35
C ALA A 37 11.15 -14.80 11.74
N LEU A 38 10.81 -13.59 12.18
CA LEU A 38 11.13 -13.09 13.53
C LEU A 38 10.43 -13.90 14.63
N PHE A 39 9.21 -14.37 14.37
CA PHE A 39 8.51 -15.28 15.29
C PHE A 39 9.28 -16.60 15.45
N PHE A 40 9.78 -17.17 14.36
CA PHE A 40 10.58 -18.40 14.42
C PHE A 40 11.99 -18.20 15.01
N SER A 41 12.52 -16.99 15.06
CA SER A 41 13.82 -16.70 15.69
C SER A 41 13.75 -16.54 17.22
N GLY A 42 12.57 -16.69 17.82
CA GLY A 42 12.39 -16.68 19.28
C GLY A 42 12.00 -15.34 19.89
N TYR A 43 11.73 -14.31 19.08
CA TYR A 43 11.16 -13.07 19.59
C TYR A 43 9.71 -13.28 20.02
N ASN A 44 9.31 -12.64 21.11
CA ASN A 44 7.91 -12.68 21.52
C ASN A 44 7.07 -11.75 20.61
N ARG A 45 5.75 -11.96 20.60
CA ARG A 45 4.84 -11.21 19.74
C ARG A 45 4.90 -9.70 19.96
N ALA A 46 5.05 -9.25 21.21
CA ALA A 46 5.09 -7.83 21.53
C ALA A 46 6.35 -7.14 20.99
N GLU A 47 7.51 -7.81 21.07
CA GLU A 47 8.77 -7.33 20.50
C GLU A 47 8.69 -7.23 18.97
N ILE A 48 8.11 -8.24 18.31
CA ILE A 48 7.93 -8.26 16.86
C ILE A 48 7.02 -7.11 16.44
N ASP A 49 5.87 -6.97 17.09
CA ASP A 49 4.92 -5.92 16.76
C ASP A 49 5.54 -4.53 17.01
N ALA A 50 6.25 -4.33 18.13
CA ALA A 50 6.93 -3.06 18.40
C ALA A 50 8.02 -2.73 17.36
N ALA A 51 8.89 -3.68 17.03
CA ALA A 51 9.94 -3.49 16.03
C ALA A 51 9.35 -3.25 14.63
N PHE A 52 8.30 -3.99 14.29
CA PHE A 52 7.61 -3.88 13.01
C PHE A 52 6.91 -2.54 12.86
N TYR A 53 6.04 -2.17 13.80
CA TYR A 53 5.32 -0.89 13.77
C TYR A 53 6.29 0.30 13.86
N GLY A 54 7.36 0.19 14.64
CA GLY A 54 8.42 1.20 14.68
C GLY A 54 9.06 1.38 13.30
N PHE A 55 9.54 0.30 12.69
CA PHE A 55 10.16 0.37 11.36
C PHE A 55 9.22 0.92 10.28
N ILE A 56 7.96 0.46 10.26
CA ILE A 56 6.98 0.95 9.29
C ILE A 56 6.73 2.45 9.50
N ASN A 57 6.48 2.90 10.73
CA ASN A 57 6.16 4.31 11.00
C ASN A 57 7.35 5.25 10.80
N ASP A 58 8.56 4.78 11.08
CA ASP A 58 9.76 5.60 10.99
C ASP A 58 10.30 5.70 9.57
N TRP A 59 10.03 4.71 8.70
CA TRP A 59 10.67 4.63 7.39
C TRP A 59 9.73 4.53 6.20
N LEU A 60 8.55 3.93 6.34
CA LEU A 60 7.73 3.55 5.17
C LEU A 60 6.33 4.17 5.16
N ALA A 61 5.76 4.47 6.33
CA ALA A 61 4.49 5.16 6.45
C ALA A 61 4.68 6.66 6.19
N MET A 62 3.69 7.28 5.55
CA MET A 62 3.72 8.72 5.31
C MET A 62 3.50 9.48 6.62
N PRO A 63 4.47 10.30 7.08
CA PRO A 63 4.28 11.07 8.29
C PRO A 63 3.32 12.24 8.06
N LEU A 64 2.49 12.52 9.07
CA LEU A 64 1.53 13.63 9.03
C LEU A 64 2.19 15.00 9.25
N SER A 65 3.37 15.03 9.85
CA SER A 65 4.18 16.25 9.98
C SER A 65 4.87 16.57 8.66
N VAL A 66 4.57 17.74 8.08
CA VAL A 66 5.21 18.25 6.86
C VAL A 66 6.74 18.28 7.00
N GLY A 67 7.25 18.68 8.18
CA GLY A 67 8.69 18.73 8.44
C GLY A 67 9.37 17.36 8.36
N ARG A 68 8.73 16.32 8.92
CA ARG A 68 9.22 14.94 8.82
C ARG A 68 9.05 14.39 7.40
N PHE A 69 7.94 14.71 6.74
CA PHE A 69 7.67 14.29 5.36
C PHE A 69 8.76 14.76 4.38
N VAL A 70 9.22 16.01 4.50
CA VAL A 70 10.31 16.55 3.65
C VAL A 70 11.62 15.76 3.80
N GLN A 71 11.86 15.17 4.98
CA GLN A 71 13.04 14.33 5.22
C GLN A 71 12.86 12.89 4.70
N GLN A 72 11.62 12.49 4.41
CA GLN A 72 11.26 11.13 4.01
C GLN A 72 10.36 11.12 2.76
N PRO A 73 10.77 11.76 1.65
CA PRO A 73 9.92 11.95 0.47
C PRO A 73 9.52 10.63 -0.21
N TRP A 74 10.31 9.57 -0.02
CA TRP A 74 9.97 8.23 -0.52
C TRP A 74 8.70 7.67 0.13
N THR A 75 8.33 8.14 1.32
CA THR A 75 7.10 7.73 2.01
C THR A 75 5.86 8.05 1.20
N LEU A 76 5.94 9.02 0.27
CA LEU A 76 4.89 9.32 -0.70
C LEU A 76 4.60 8.15 -1.65
N LEU A 77 5.57 7.27 -1.93
CA LEU A 77 5.39 6.10 -2.78
C LEU A 77 5.24 4.82 -1.97
N THR A 78 6.01 4.65 -0.89
CA THR A 78 5.99 3.40 -0.11
C THR A 78 4.65 3.17 0.57
N HIS A 79 3.96 4.23 1.01
CA HIS A 79 2.66 4.08 1.66
C HIS A 79 1.57 3.49 0.74
N PHE A 80 1.74 3.54 -0.58
CA PHE A 80 0.76 3.02 -1.54
C PHE A 80 0.58 1.50 -1.40
N PHE A 81 1.66 0.81 -1.02
CA PHE A 81 1.71 -0.65 -1.00
C PHE A 81 1.59 -1.22 0.43
N LEU A 82 1.62 -0.35 1.44
CA LEU A 82 1.50 -0.76 2.83
C LEU A 82 0.05 -0.95 3.24
N HIS A 83 -0.23 -2.09 3.87
CA HIS A 83 -1.56 -2.40 4.40
C HIS A 83 -1.42 -2.87 5.83
N ALA A 84 -2.27 -2.33 6.72
CA ALA A 84 -2.18 -2.56 8.16
C ALA A 84 -2.53 -3.98 8.57
N ASP A 85 -3.51 -4.58 7.90
CA ASP A 85 -4.06 -5.89 8.23
C ASP A 85 -4.70 -6.56 6.99
N PHE A 86 -5.11 -7.82 7.18
CA PHE A 86 -5.68 -8.64 6.12
C PHE A 86 -6.98 -8.05 5.55
N PHE A 87 -7.90 -7.58 6.40
CA PHE A 87 -9.17 -7.03 5.91
C PHE A 87 -8.94 -5.72 5.16
N HIS A 88 -7.98 -4.91 5.61
CA HIS A 88 -7.62 -3.69 4.93
C HIS A 88 -7.11 -3.95 3.50
N ILE A 89 -6.18 -4.90 3.29
CA ILE A 89 -5.76 -5.26 1.93
C ILE A 89 -6.87 -5.92 1.12
N PHE A 90 -7.65 -6.80 1.75
CA PHE A 90 -8.75 -7.50 1.08
C PHE A 90 -9.75 -6.54 0.43
N TRP A 91 -10.23 -5.56 1.20
CA TRP A 91 -11.16 -4.55 0.68
C TRP A 91 -10.51 -3.62 -0.34
N ASN A 92 -9.24 -3.22 -0.13
CA ASN A 92 -8.53 -2.42 -1.13
C ASN A 92 -8.41 -3.13 -2.47
N MET A 93 -8.11 -4.43 -2.49
CA MET A 93 -7.95 -5.17 -3.74
C MET A 93 -9.30 -5.38 -4.45
N ILE A 94 -10.40 -5.54 -3.72
CA ILE A 94 -11.75 -5.56 -4.30
C ILE A 94 -12.06 -4.21 -4.94
N MET A 95 -11.84 -3.10 -4.21
CA MET A 95 -12.12 -1.76 -4.72
C MET A 95 -11.23 -1.43 -5.93
N LEU A 96 -9.94 -1.77 -5.87
CA LEU A 96 -9.01 -1.62 -6.98
C LEU A 96 -9.43 -2.44 -8.20
N PHE A 97 -9.92 -3.65 -8.00
CA PHE A 97 -10.44 -4.47 -9.10
C PHE A 97 -11.70 -3.85 -9.72
N VAL A 98 -12.69 -3.50 -8.90
CA VAL A 98 -13.98 -2.96 -9.37
C VAL A 98 -13.78 -1.61 -10.04
N PHE A 99 -13.24 -0.62 -9.33
CA PHE A 99 -13.03 0.71 -9.88
C PHE A 99 -11.95 0.72 -10.96
N GLY A 100 -10.88 -0.06 -10.80
CA GLY A 100 -9.83 -0.17 -11.81
C GLY A 100 -10.37 -0.67 -13.15
N ARG A 101 -11.29 -1.65 -13.16
CA ARG A 101 -11.95 -2.10 -14.39
C ARG A 101 -12.86 -1.02 -14.99
N ILE A 102 -13.66 -0.35 -14.16
CA ILE A 102 -14.51 0.75 -14.62
C ILE A 102 -13.65 1.83 -15.31
N PHE A 103 -12.57 2.28 -14.66
CA PHE A 103 -11.65 3.24 -15.27
C PHE A 103 -10.94 2.70 -16.51
N GLN A 104 -10.65 1.40 -16.56
CA GLN A 104 -9.98 0.76 -17.69
C GLN A 104 -10.88 0.76 -18.92
N GLU A 105 -12.19 0.58 -18.73
CA GLU A 105 -13.20 0.68 -19.78
C GLU A 105 -13.32 2.11 -20.32
N PHE A 106 -13.25 3.14 -19.45
CA PHE A 106 -13.35 4.54 -19.88
C PHE A 106 -12.06 5.11 -20.49
N THR A 107 -10.90 4.74 -19.95
CA THR A 107 -9.62 5.42 -20.24
C THR A 107 -8.64 4.56 -21.02
N GLY A 108 -8.95 3.27 -21.17
CA GLY A 108 -8.01 2.28 -21.68
C GLY A 108 -6.95 1.89 -20.65
N ASN A 109 -6.15 0.90 -21.01
CA ASN A 109 -5.23 0.24 -20.08
C ASN A 109 -3.97 1.07 -19.76
N SER A 110 -3.53 1.93 -20.69
CA SER A 110 -2.29 2.72 -20.56
C SER A 110 -2.35 3.82 -19.50
N LYS A 111 -3.56 4.25 -19.10
CA LYS A 111 -3.75 5.35 -18.15
C LYS A 111 -3.99 4.89 -16.71
N ILE A 112 -4.26 3.60 -16.49
CA ILE A 112 -4.56 3.05 -15.16
C ILE A 112 -3.43 3.31 -14.17
N LEU A 113 -2.19 3.12 -14.60
CA LEU A 113 -1.04 3.34 -13.72
C LEU A 113 -0.99 4.79 -13.25
N SER A 114 -1.14 5.75 -14.17
CA SER A 114 -1.17 7.18 -13.84
C SER A 114 -2.33 7.53 -12.93
N ILE A 115 -3.52 7.00 -13.19
CA ILE A 115 -4.72 7.21 -12.34
C ILE A 115 -4.46 6.68 -10.93
N TYR A 116 -3.86 5.50 -10.80
CA TYR A 116 -3.48 4.94 -9.50
C TYR A 116 -2.52 5.86 -8.73
N PHE A 117 -1.47 6.36 -9.39
CA PHE A 117 -0.55 7.32 -8.78
C PHE A 117 -1.23 8.63 -8.37
N TYR A 118 -2.03 9.23 -9.25
CA TYR A 118 -2.72 10.49 -8.95
C TYR A 118 -3.76 10.34 -7.85
N ALA A 119 -4.50 9.22 -7.81
CA ALA A 119 -5.46 8.95 -6.75
C ALA A 119 -4.79 8.90 -5.38
N ALA A 120 -3.63 8.24 -5.30
CA ALA A 120 -2.90 8.11 -4.05
C ALA A 120 -2.21 9.43 -3.63
N LEU A 121 -1.67 10.20 -4.59
CA LEU A 121 -1.21 11.58 -4.34
C LEU A 121 -2.34 12.49 -3.83
N ALA A 122 -3.52 12.41 -4.46
CA ALA A 122 -4.69 13.16 -4.04
C ALA A 122 -5.16 12.75 -2.64
N GLY A 123 -5.12 11.45 -2.32
CA GLY A 123 -5.39 10.93 -0.97
C GLY A 123 -4.43 11.49 0.06
N ALA A 124 -3.12 11.45 -0.20
CA ALA A 124 -2.10 12.03 0.68
C ALA A 124 -2.32 13.53 0.91
N LEU A 125 -2.57 14.30 -0.15
CA LEU A 125 -2.87 15.73 -0.05
C LEU A 125 -4.14 15.98 0.78
N LEU A 126 -5.19 15.21 0.53
CA LEU A 126 -6.45 15.32 1.27
C LEU A 126 -6.25 15.01 2.75
N THR A 127 -5.38 14.05 3.10
CA THR A 127 -5.01 13.77 4.49
C THR A 127 -4.32 14.96 5.14
N PHE A 128 -3.34 15.59 4.49
CA PHE A 128 -2.70 16.80 5.01
C PHE A 128 -3.68 17.94 5.21
N VAL A 129 -4.55 18.17 4.23
CA VAL A 129 -5.60 19.21 4.31
C VAL A 129 -6.57 18.90 5.45
N ALA A 130 -7.04 17.66 5.58
CA ALA A 130 -7.92 17.24 6.67
C ALA A 130 -7.29 17.45 8.04
N TYR A 131 -5.98 17.21 8.17
CA TYR A 131 -5.23 17.45 9.40
C TYR A 131 -5.24 18.94 9.81
N LEU A 132 -5.20 19.87 8.85
CA LEU A 132 -5.30 21.31 9.13
C LEU A 132 -6.66 21.71 9.72
N PHE A 133 -7.74 21.07 9.27
CA PHE A 133 -9.11 21.46 9.64
C PHE A 133 -9.75 20.61 10.75
N ILE A 134 -9.18 19.44 11.08
CA ILE A 134 -9.75 18.51 12.06
C ILE A 134 -8.75 18.32 13.22
N PRO A 135 -8.86 19.13 14.30
CA PRO A 135 -7.86 19.14 15.36
C PRO A 135 -7.74 17.83 16.16
N THR A 136 -8.75 16.97 16.10
CA THR A 136 -8.70 15.66 16.76
C THR A 136 -7.70 14.72 16.08
N LEU A 137 -7.38 14.93 14.81
CA LEU A 137 -6.38 14.12 14.10
C LEU A 137 -4.96 14.36 14.62
N TYR A 138 -4.65 15.52 15.20
CA TYR A 138 -3.34 15.78 15.84
C TYR A 138 -3.04 14.86 17.02
N LYS A 139 -4.08 14.31 17.67
CA LYS A 139 -3.93 13.51 18.91
C LYS A 139 -3.75 12.01 18.64
N ILE A 140 -3.80 11.58 17.38
CA ILE A 140 -3.79 10.17 16.96
C ILE A 140 -2.46 9.82 16.25
N SER A 141 -1.58 10.80 16.04
CA SER A 141 -0.27 10.65 15.39
C SER A 141 0.87 10.45 16.38
#